data_AF-A0AA43IFB3-F1
#
_entry.id   AF-A0AA43IFB3-F1
#
_cell.length_a   1.000
_cell.length_b   1.000
_cell.length_c   1.000
_cell.angle_alpha   90.00
_cell.angle_beta   90.00
_cell.angle_gamma   90.00
#
_symmetry.space_group_name_H-M   'P 1'
#
loop_
_entity.id
_entity.type
_entity.pdbx_description
1 polymer ?
#
loop_
_entity_poly.entity_id
_entity_poly.type
_entity_poly.pdbx_seq_one_letter_code
_entity_poly.pdbx_strand_id
1 'polypeptide(L)' 'MDRMFRVLGFFTLAIGLMAFAGGLTEMALLFFLQTAFFVILGYLKFTEKTYVLLFWAYMILTFTGFSYWTIFQMGLPL' A
#
# COMPACT_ATOMS: atom_id res chain seq x y z
N MET A 1 6.16 -0.87 -17.16
CA MET A 1 5.22 -0.45 -16.07
C MET A 1 5.92 0.27 -14.91
N ASP A 2 7.22 0.48 -15.00
CA ASP A 2 8.14 0.81 -13.90
C ASP A 2 7.96 2.26 -13.41
N ARG A 3 7.56 3.15 -14.32
CA ARG A 3 7.17 4.53 -13.97
C ARG A 3 5.87 4.57 -13.16
N MET A 4 4.92 3.68 -13.44
CA MET A 4 3.63 3.66 -12.73
C MET A 4 3.79 3.18 -11.28
N PHE A 5 4.62 2.17 -11.03
CA PHE A 5 4.93 1.73 -9.66
C PHE A 5 5.59 2.85 -8.83
N ARG A 6 6.43 3.69 -9.45
CA ARG A 6 7.00 4.87 -8.79
C ARG A 6 5.97 5.96 -8.50
N VAL A 7 5.02 6.17 -9.41
CA VAL A 7 3.90 7.10 -9.19
C VAL A 7 3.01 6.60 -8.04
N LEU A 8 2.72 5.29 -7.97
CA LEU A 8 2.00 4.69 -6.86
C LEU A 8 2.75 4.88 -5.54
N GLY A 9 4.07 4.63 -5.53
CA GLY A 9 4.93 4.90 -4.37
C GLY A 9 4.91 6.37 -3.93
N PHE A 10 4.88 7.32 -4.87
CA PHE A 10 4.76 8.75 -4.54
C PHE A 10 3.43 9.06 -3.84
N PHE A 11 2.32 8.54 -4.35
CA PHE A 11 1.00 8.76 -3.74
C PHE A 11 0.90 8.11 -2.35
N THR A 12 1.40 6.89 -2.17
CA THR A 12 1.40 6.25 -0.83
C THR A 12 2.30 7.00 0.15
N LEU A 13 3.40 7.61 -0.32
CA LEU A 13 4.26 8.45 0.50
C LEU A 13 3.53 9.72 0.95
N ALA A 14 2.88 10.40 0.02
CA ALA A 14 2.11 11.61 0.32
C ALA A 14 0.98 11.31 1.33
N ILE A 15 0.26 10.20 1.15
CA ILE A 15 -0.77 9.75 2.11
C ILE A 15 -0.15 9.41 3.46
N GLY A 16 0.98 8.71 3.49
CA GLY A 16 1.70 8.38 4.73
C GLY A 16 2.15 9.62 5.51
N LEU A 17 2.70 10.63 4.82
CA LEU A 17 3.07 11.92 5.42
C LEU A 17 1.85 12.68 5.97
N MET A 18 0.75 12.70 5.22
CA MET A 18 -0.50 13.33 5.66
C MET A 18 -1.11 12.60 6.87
N ALA A 19 -1.08 11.27 6.88
CA ALA A 19 -1.53 10.45 8.00
C ALA A 19 -0.68 10.66 9.25
N PHE A 20 0.65 10.77 9.07
CA PHE A 20 1.58 11.05 10.16
C PHE A 20 1.34 12.44 10.75
N ALA A 21 1.14 13.46 9.90
CA ALA A 21 0.76 14.81 10.34
C ALA A 21 -0.61 14.83 11.04
N GLY A 22 -1.54 13.95 10.64
CA GLY A 22 -2.85 13.78 11.25
C GLY A 22 -2.88 12.97 12.55
N GLY A 23 -1.72 12.55 13.10
CA GLY A 23 -1.64 11.79 14.35
C GLY A 23 -2.05 10.31 14.23
N LEU A 24 -2.33 9.81 13.02
CA LEU A 24 -2.71 8.43 12.75
C LEU A 24 -1.45 7.57 12.54
N THR A 25 -0.72 7.31 13.61
CA THR A 25 0.60 6.64 13.57
C THR A 25 0.55 5.24 12.96
N GLU A 26 -0.45 4.42 13.32
CA GLU A 26 -0.60 3.06 12.78
C GLU A 26 -0.85 3.08 11.27
N MET A 27 -1.75 3.95 10.79
CA MET A 27 -2.05 4.11 9.38
C MET A 27 -0.83 4.66 8.61
N ALA A 28 -0.14 5.65 9.18
CA ALA A 28 1.06 6.22 8.57
C ALA A 28 2.14 5.16 8.35
N LEU A 29 2.42 4.31 9.35
CA LEU A 29 3.42 3.25 9.24
C LEU A 29 3.08 2.24 8.14
N LEU A 30 1.80 1.86 8.01
CA LEU A 30 1.35 0.96 6.94
C LEU A 30 1.57 1.57 5.55
N PHE A 31 1.25 2.86 5.37
CA PHE A 31 1.46 3.55 4.09
C PHE A 31 2.95 3.80 3.78
N PHE A 32 3.80 4.00 4.79
CA PHE A 32 5.25 4.05 4.60
C PHE A 32 5.82 2.70 4.15
N LEU A 33 5.34 1.59 4.71
CA LEU A 33 5.76 0.26 4.28
C LEU A 33 5.34 -0.03 2.83
N GLN A 34 4.10 0.32 2.46
CA GLN A 34 3.62 0.20 1.08
C GLN A 34 4.45 1.07 0.11
N THR A 35 4.82 2.28 0.54
CA THR A 35 5.70 3.17 -0.23
C THR A 35 7.03 2.51 -0.53
N ALA A 36 7.70 1.97 0.50
CA ALA A 36 8.97 1.28 0.31
C ALA A 36 8.84 0.11 -0.68
N PHE A 37 7.77 -0.68 -0.55
CA PHE A 37 7.48 -1.80 -1.46
C PHE A 37 7.33 -1.34 -2.92
N PHE A 38 6.49 -0.34 -3.20
CA PHE A 38 6.25 0.15 -4.56
C PHE A 38 7.47 0.85 -5.18
N VAL A 39 8.23 1.59 -4.37
CA VAL A 39 9.44 2.26 -4.84
C VAL A 39 10.51 1.22 -5.20
N ILE A 40 10.80 0.27 -4.31
CA ILE A 40 11.82 -0.79 -4.56
C ILE A 40 11.46 -1.60 -5.81
N LEU A 41 10.22 -2.08 -5.90
CA LEU A 41 9.77 -2.85 -7.07
C LEU A 41 9.76 -2.01 -8.36
N GLY A 42 9.50 -0.70 -8.25
CA GLY A 42 9.56 0.24 -9.37
C GLY A 42 10.96 0.39 -9.97
N TYR A 43 12.03 0.07 -9.23
CA TYR A 43 13.41 0.12 -9.74
C TYR A 43 13.93 -1.22 -10.28
N LEU A 44 13.25 -2.33 -9.99
CA LEU A 44 13.71 -3.69 -10.33
C LEU A 44 13.53 -4.09 -11.81
N LYS A 45 13.11 -3.18 -12.70
CA LYS A 45 13.00 -3.37 -14.17
C LYS A 45 12.44 -4.74 -14.59
N PHE A 46 11.35 -5.17 -13.96
CA PHE A 46 10.71 -6.45 -14.31
C PHE A 46 9.96 -6.39 -15.65
N THR A 47 9.58 -7.56 -16.16
CA THR A 47 8.67 -7.63 -17.32
C THR A 47 7.28 -7.10 -16.96
N GLU A 48 6.54 -6.59 -17.94
CA GLU A 48 5.22 -6.01 -17.70
C GLU A 48 4.22 -6.99 -17.09
N LYS A 49 4.27 -8.27 -17.48
CA LYS A 49 3.44 -9.33 -16.92
C LYS A 49 3.70 -9.53 -15.41
N THR A 50 4.98 -9.50 -15.00
CA THR A 50 5.36 -9.60 -13.59
C THR A 50 4.83 -8.42 -12.79
N TYR A 51 4.90 -7.19 -13.32
CA TYR A 51 4.34 -6.01 -12.66
C TYR A 51 2.82 -6.11 -12.46
N VAL A 52 2.08 -6.59 -13.46
CA VAL A 52 0.64 -6.80 -13.33
C VAL A 52 0.32 -7.86 -12.28
N LEU A 53 1.03 -8.98 -12.29
CA LEU A 53 0.83 -10.04 -11.28
C LEU A 53 1.13 -9.56 -9.86
N LEU A 54 2.22 -8.81 -9.66
CA LEU A 54 2.55 -8.18 -8.37
C LEU A 54 1.48 -7.21 -7.92
N PHE A 55 0.95 -6.40 -8.84
CA PHE A 55 -0.14 -5.47 -8.54
C PHE A 55 -1.42 -6.21 -8.14
N TRP A 56 -1.77 -7.29 -8.84
CA TRP A 56 -2.92 -8.13 -8.49
C TRP A 56 -2.76 -8.80 -7.13
N ALA A 57 -1.57 -9.35 -6.83
CA ALA A 57 -1.27 -9.93 -5.53
C ALA A 57 -1.41 -8.88 -4.41
N TYR A 58 -0.89 -7.67 -4.65
CA TYR A 58 -1.05 -6.54 -3.74
C TYR A 58 -2.53 -6.19 -3.54
N MET A 59 -3.34 -6.09 -4.60
CA MET A 59 -4.76 -5.79 -4.50
C MET A 59 -5.50 -6.82 -3.63
N ILE A 60 -5.29 -8.11 -3.87
CA ILE A 60 -5.92 -9.17 -3.06
C ILE A 60 -5.52 -9.03 -1.58
N LEU A 61 -4.23 -8.92 -1.30
CA LEU A 61 -3.74 -8.82 0.08
C LEU A 61 -4.30 -7.59 0.81
N THR A 62 -4.26 -6.43 0.16
CA THR A 62 -4.66 -5.16 0.79
C THR A 62 -6.17 -5.06 0.94
N PHE A 63 -6.95 -5.48 -0.07
CA PHE A 63 -8.41 -5.48 0.03
C PHE A 63 -8.91 -6.50 1.03
N THR A 64 -8.38 -7.73 1.03
CA THR A 64 -8.77 -8.74 2.02
C THR A 64 -8.37 -8.31 3.44
N GLY A 65 -7.17 -7.75 3.63
CA GLY A 65 -6.74 -7.21 4.92
C GLY A 65 -7.65 -6.08 5.40
N PHE A 66 -8.01 -5.15 4.52
CA PHE A 66 -8.92 -4.06 4.85
C PHE A 66 -10.34 -4.56 5.17
N SER A 67 -10.88 -5.47 4.36
CA SER A 67 -12.20 -6.10 4.60
C SER A 67 -12.22 -6.88 5.91
N TYR A 68 -11.14 -7.61 6.24
CA TYR A 68 -11.05 -8.31 7.52
C TYR A 68 -11.07 -7.33 8.70
N TRP A 69 -10.27 -6.27 8.65
CA TRP A 69 -10.20 -5.28 9.72
C TRP A 69 -11.55 -4.55 9.91
N THR A 70 -12.19 -4.14 8.81
CA THR A 70 -13.50 -3.45 8.88
C THR A 70 -14.64 -4.35 9.37
N ILE A 71 -14.69 -5.63 8.98
CA ILE A 71 -15.78 -6.53 9.37
C ILE A 71 -15.57 -7.09 10.78
N PHE A 72 -14.36 -7.53 11.11
CA PHE A 72 -14.12 -8.31 12.32
C PHE A 72 -13.50 -7.50 13.47
N GLN A 73 -12.72 -6.46 13.20
CA GLN A 73 -12.05 -5.67 14.24
C GLN A 73 -12.84 -4.41 14.58
N MET A 74 -13.35 -3.69 13.57
CA MET A 74 -14.12 -2.46 13.79
C MET A 74 -15.54 -2.70 14.32
N GLY A 75 -16.11 -3.90 14.08
CA GLY A 75 -17.47 -4.26 14.48
C GLY A 75 -17.63 -4.86 15.89
N LEU A 76 -16.53 -5.06 16.64
CA LEU A 76 -16.59 -5.55 18.02
C LEU A 76 -16.92 -4.39 18.97
N PRO A 77 -18.04 -4.43 19.72
CA PRO A 77 -18.26 -3.46 20.79
C PRO A 77 -17.18 -3.65 21.87
N LEU A 78 -16.58 -2.55 22.32
CA LEU A 78 -15.68 -2.48 23.48
C LEU A 78 -16.35 -3.01 24.76
#